data_AF-A0A0R3RDF8-F1
#
_entry.id   AF-A0A0R3RDF8-F1
#
_cell.length_a   1.000
_cell.length_b   1.000
_cell.length_c   1.000
_cell.angle_alpha   90.00
_cell.angle_beta   90.00
_cell.angle_gamma   90.00
#
_symmetry.space_group_name_H-M   'P 1'
#
loop_
_entity.id
_entity.type
_entity.pdbx_description
1 polymer ?
#
loop_
_entity_poly.entity_id
_entity_poly.type
_entity_poly.pdbx_seq_one_letter_code
_entity_poly.pdbx_strand_id
1 'polypeptide(L)'
;MQFDKDPSTFETAQDVADALKDGTRLCVLMNRLLDKTNALPYNAKPKMPFHKMENISNFLDAIKSYGVPEISCFQTVDLYENKQCYKVIECLRALAAVV
;
A
#
# COMPACT_ATOMS: atom_id res chain seq x y z
N MET A 1 1.90 6.92 13.95
CA MET A 1 1.97 5.54 13.41
C MET A 1 3.44 5.20 13.31
N GLN A 2 3.93 4.31 14.17
CA GLN A 2 5.29 3.79 14.09
C GLN A 2 5.27 2.51 13.26
N PHE A 3 6.38 2.25 12.57
CA PHE A 3 6.67 0.92 12.05
C PHE A 3 7.09 0.04 13.23
N ASP A 4 6.61 -1.21 13.30
CA ASP A 4 7.01 -2.14 14.37
C ASP A 4 8.51 -2.48 14.29
N LYS A 5 9.10 -2.29 13.12
CA LYS A 5 10.54 -2.31 12.84
C LYS A 5 10.95 -0.99 12.20
N ASP A 6 12.15 -0.50 12.49
CA ASP A 6 12.67 0.72 11.87
C ASP A 6 12.74 0.55 10.33
N PRO A 7 12.12 1.45 9.53
CA PRO A 7 12.19 1.37 8.07
C PRO A 7 13.62 1.42 7.51
N SER A 8 14.55 2.02 8.25
CA SER A 8 15.96 2.09 7.87
C SER A 8 16.68 0.74 7.99
N THR A 9 16.08 -0.25 8.65
CA THR A 9 16.63 -1.61 8.78
C THR A 9 15.96 -2.62 7.85
N PHE A 10 15.15 -2.17 6.88
CA PHE A 10 14.51 -3.07 5.91
C PHE A 10 15.52 -3.50 4.85
N GLU A 11 16.07 -4.70 5.01
CA GLU A 11 17.06 -5.25 4.07
C GLU A 11 16.43 -6.22 3.06
N THR A 12 15.22 -6.74 3.36
CA THR A 12 14.57 -7.77 2.54
C THR A 12 13.18 -7.38 2.06
N ALA A 13 12.76 -7.96 0.93
CA ALA A 13 11.39 -7.88 0.43
C ALA A 13 10.35 -8.34 1.47
N GLN A 14 10.73 -9.28 2.34
CA GLN A 14 9.88 -9.79 3.42
C GLN A 14 9.58 -8.71 4.46
N ASP A 15 10.59 -7.92 4.87
CA ASP A 15 10.39 -6.84 5.83
C ASP A 15 9.44 -5.76 5.30
N VAL A 16 9.60 -5.41 4.02
CA VAL A 16 8.70 -4.46 3.33
C VAL A 16 7.28 -5.03 3.24
N ALA A 17 7.15 -6.30 2.85
CA ALA A 17 5.85 -6.96 2.76
C ALA A 17 5.17 -7.01 4.13
N ASP A 18 5.85 -7.47 5.18
CA ASP A 18 5.28 -7.52 6.53
C ASP A 18 4.89 -6.14 7.05
N ALA A 19 5.66 -5.09 6.72
CA ALA A 19 5.34 -3.72 7.11
C ALA A 19 4.14 -3.12 6.35
N LEU A 20 3.84 -3.58 5.13
CA LEU A 20 2.78 -3.03 4.27
C LEU A 20 1.56 -3.96 4.12
N LYS A 21 1.67 -5.23 4.51
CA LYS A 21 0.66 -6.28 4.36
C LYS A 21 -0.66 -6.01 5.07
N ASP A 22 -0.66 -5.14 6.08
CA ASP A 22 -1.89 -4.69 6.74
C ASP A 22 -2.71 -3.72 5.86
N GLY A 23 -2.12 -3.18 4.78
CA GLY A 23 -2.73 -2.22 3.85
C GLY A 23 -3.01 -0.84 4.47
N THR A 24 -3.04 -0.74 5.80
CA THR A 24 -3.38 0.46 6.57
C THR A 24 -2.45 1.62 6.25
N ARG A 25 -1.14 1.35 6.16
CA ARG A 25 -0.13 2.37 5.87
C ARG A 25 -0.23 2.90 4.44
N LEU A 26 -0.56 2.03 3.49
CA LEU A 26 -0.77 2.40 2.09
C LEU A 26 -2.00 3.32 1.97
N CYS A 27 -3.12 2.97 2.62
CA CYS A 27 -4.30 3.82 2.67
C CYS A 27 -4.04 5.17 3.32
N VAL A 28 -3.25 5.20 4.40
CA VAL A 28 -2.87 6.46 5.08
C VAL A 28 -1.98 7.32 4.21
N LEU A 29 -1.02 6.72 3.49
CA LEU A 29 -0.19 7.43 2.52
C LEU A 29 -1.07 8.08 1.46
N MET A 30 -2.01 7.32 0.90
CA MET A 30 -2.92 7.83 -0.12
C MET A 30 -3.82 8.93 0.41
N ASN A 31 -4.34 8.79 1.64
CA ASN A 31 -5.11 9.82 2.33
C ASN A 31 -4.35 11.12 2.61
N ARG A 32 -3.00 11.09 2.61
CA ARG A 32 -2.19 12.30 2.71
C ARG A 32 -1.96 12.97 1.36
N LEU A 33 -2.00 12.20 0.27
CA LEU A 33 -1.86 12.69 -1.09
C LEU A 33 -3.19 13.20 -1.66
N LEU A 34 -4.30 12.59 -1.24
CA LEU A 34 -5.65 13.03 -1.57
C LEU A 34 -6.06 14.22 -0.71
N ASP A 35 -6.81 15.15 -1.30
CA ASP A 35 -7.47 16.21 -0.55
C ASP A 35 -8.45 15.64 0.47
N LYS A 36 -8.63 16.34 1.61
CA LYS A 36 -9.46 15.88 2.74
C LYS A 36 -10.91 15.54 2.37
N THR A 37 -11.40 16.00 1.24
CA THR A 37 -12.74 15.71 0.71
C THR A 37 -12.86 14.31 0.09
N ASN A 38 -11.76 13.70 -0.36
CA ASN A 38 -11.73 12.39 -1.01
C ASN A 38 -10.97 11.35 -0.17
N ALA A 39 -11.08 11.43 1.16
CA ALA A 39 -10.43 10.48 2.03
C ALA A 39 -10.89 9.03 1.71
N LEU A 40 -9.95 8.20 1.31
CA LEU A 40 -10.11 6.78 1.09
C LEU A 40 -10.52 6.09 2.39
N PRO A 41 -11.64 5.34 2.39
CA PRO A 41 -12.06 4.54 3.53
C PRO A 41 -11.12 3.34 3.70
N TYR A 42 -10.62 3.13 4.91
CA TYR A 42 -9.79 1.97 5.24
C TYR A 42 -10.04 1.51 6.68
N ASN A 43 -9.78 0.23 6.92
CA ASN A 43 -9.84 -0.36 8.25
C ASN A 43 -8.53 -0.11 9.00
N ALA A 44 -8.59 0.74 10.03
CA ALA A 44 -7.42 1.15 10.82
C ALA A 44 -6.81 0.02 11.68
N LYS A 45 -7.56 -1.05 11.97
CA LYS A 45 -7.09 -2.21 12.75
C LYS A 45 -7.59 -3.51 12.10
N PRO A 46 -7.01 -3.91 10.96
CA PRO A 46 -7.48 -5.08 10.23
C PRO A 46 -7.06 -6.37 10.96
N LYS A 47 -7.97 -6.93 11.76
CA LYS A 47 -7.75 -8.22 12.47
C LYS A 47 -7.95 -9.44 11.58
N MET A 48 -8.85 -9.35 10.59
CA MET A 48 -9.16 -10.46 9.69
C MET A 48 -8.39 -10.31 8.37
N PRO A 49 -7.94 -11.42 7.76
CA PRO A 49 -7.30 -11.42 6.44
C PRO A 49 -8.06 -10.62 5.39
N PHE A 50 -9.39 -10.75 5.39
CA PHE A 50 -10.27 -10.03 4.47
C PHE A 50 -10.11 -8.50 4.57
N HIS A 51 -10.06 -7.94 5.79
CA HIS A 51 -9.88 -6.49 5.98
C HIS A 51 -8.50 -6.01 5.52
N LYS A 52 -7.46 -6.84 5.64
CA LYS A 52 -6.12 -6.50 5.13
C LYS A 52 -6.13 -6.42 3.59
N MET A 53 -6.76 -7.41 2.96
CA MET A 53 -6.91 -7.46 1.50
C MET A 53 -7.77 -6.31 0.97
N GLU A 54 -8.84 -5.97 1.67
CA GLU A 54 -9.73 -4.84 1.33
C GLU A 54 -8.97 -3.51 1.39
N ASN A 55 -8.18 -3.26 2.44
CA ASN A 55 -7.34 -2.05 2.51
C ASN A 55 -6.39 -1.94 1.31
N ILE A 56 -5.71 -3.03 0.95
CA ILE A 56 -4.80 -3.05 -0.20
C ILE A 56 -5.57 -2.77 -1.50
N SER A 57 -6.74 -3.38 -1.68
CA SER A 57 -7.59 -3.13 -2.85
C SER A 57 -8.01 -1.68 -2.94
N ASN A 58 -8.49 -1.09 -1.84
CA ASN A 58 -8.89 0.32 -1.80
C ASN A 58 -7.72 1.22 -2.20
N PHE A 59 -6.51 0.96 -1.69
CA PHE A 59 -5.31 1.69 -2.08
C PHE A 59 -5.06 1.61 -3.59
N LEU A 60 -5.14 0.41 -4.18
CA LEU A 60 -4.95 0.21 -5.62
C LEU A 60 -5.97 1.00 -6.45
N ASP A 61 -7.23 1.03 -6.02
CA ASP A 61 -8.28 1.79 -6.73
C ASP A 61 -8.04 3.31 -6.64
N ALA A 62 -7.57 3.80 -5.50
CA ALA A 62 -7.25 5.22 -5.34
C ALA A 62 -6.03 5.63 -6.16
N ILE A 63 -4.93 4.87 -6.18
CA ILE A 63 -3.75 5.25 -6.97
C ILE A 63 -4.05 5.25 -8.48
N LYS A 64 -4.92 4.35 -8.95
CA LYS A 64 -5.40 4.35 -10.35
C LYS A 64 -6.17 5.63 -10.64
N SER A 65 -7.06 6.02 -9.73
CA SER A 65 -7.83 7.28 -9.83
C SER A 65 -6.94 8.52 -9.75
N TYR A 66 -5.80 8.42 -9.07
CA TYR A 66 -4.83 9.50 -8.92
C TYR A 66 -3.96 9.72 -10.17
N GLY A 67 -3.84 8.71 -11.04
CA GLY A 67 -3.09 8.80 -12.29
C GLY A 67 -1.94 7.80 -12.42
N VAL A 68 -1.78 6.86 -11.48
CA VAL A 68 -0.80 5.78 -11.63
C VAL A 68 -1.27 4.79 -12.69
N PRO A 69 -0.45 4.47 -13.71
CA PRO A 69 -0.80 3.48 -14.73
C PRO A 69 -1.09 2.10 -14.12
N GLU A 70 -2.10 1.40 -14.65
CA GLU A 70 -2.45 0.05 -14.17
C GLU A 70 -1.29 -0.94 -14.35
N ILE A 71 -0.46 -0.77 -15.38
CA ILE A 71 0.73 -1.61 -15.61
C ILE A 71 1.77 -1.50 -14.48
N SER A 72 1.80 -0.37 -13.79
CA SER A 72 2.68 -0.12 -12.64
C SER A 72 2.01 -0.51 -11.32
N CYS A 73 0.72 -0.85 -11.32
CA CYS A 73 0.02 -1.30 -10.13
C CYS A 73 0.34 -2.77 -9.82
N PHE A 74 0.40 -3.12 -8.54
CA PHE A 74 0.53 -4.51 -8.09
C PHE A 74 -0.85 -5.11 -7.76
N GLN A 75 -0.91 -6.41 -7.51
CA GLN A 75 -2.13 -7.09 -7.07
C GLN A 75 -2.10 -7.37 -5.57
N THR A 76 -3.27 -7.45 -4.92
CA THR A 76 -3.36 -7.74 -3.48
C THR A 76 -2.55 -8.96 -3.03
N VAL A 77 -2.53 -10.02 -3.85
CA VAL A 77 -1.75 -11.25 -3.60
C VAL A 77 -0.24 -11.03 -3.66
N ASP A 78 0.24 -10.07 -4.46
CA ASP A 78 1.67 -9.78 -4.63
C ASP A 78 2.29 -9.26 -3.33
N LEU A 79 1.53 -8.44 -2.60
CA LEU A 79 1.91 -7.91 -1.30
C LEU A 79 1.52 -8.85 -0.16
N TYR A 80 0.30 -9.39 -0.17
CA TYR A 80 -0.20 -10.20 0.93
C TYR A 80 0.53 -11.54 1.07
N GLU A 81 0.83 -12.22 -0.04
CA GLU A 81 1.61 -13.46 -0.06
C GLU A 81 3.11 -13.23 -0.30
N ASN A 82 3.55 -11.96 -0.41
CA ASN A 82 4.92 -11.60 -0.75
C ASN A 82 5.46 -12.28 -2.03
N LYS A 83 4.59 -12.48 -3.04
CA LYS A 83 4.98 -13.14 -4.29
C LYS A 83 5.76 -12.22 -5.22
N GLN A 84 5.41 -10.93 -5.28
CA GLN A 84 6.00 -9.96 -6.19
C GLN A 84 6.22 -8.61 -5.50
N CYS A 85 7.02 -8.59 -4.43
CA CYS A 85 7.30 -7.37 -3.67
C CYS A 85 7.94 -6.25 -4.52
N TYR A 86 8.72 -6.62 -5.53
CA TYR A 86 9.31 -5.64 -6.46
C TYR A 86 8.24 -4.78 -7.15
N LYS A 87 7.07 -5.34 -7.50
CA LYS A 87 5.96 -4.59 -8.09
C LYS A 87 5.36 -3.59 -7.11
N VAL A 88 5.34 -3.91 -5.82
CA VAL A 88 4.87 -3.00 -4.77
C VAL A 88 5.79 -1.78 -4.70
N ILE A 89 7.10 -2.00 -4.75
CA ILE A 89 8.09 -0.92 -4.74
C ILE A 89 7.98 -0.06 -6.00
N GLU A 90 7.89 -0.69 -7.18
CA GLU A 90 7.73 0.03 -8.45
C GLU A 90 6.42 0.83 -8.50
N CYS A 91 5.33 0.29 -7.95
CA CYS A 91 4.07 1.00 -7.79
C CYS A 91 4.20 2.24 -6.90
N LEU A 92 4.88 2.12 -5.76
CA LEU A 92 5.17 3.26 -4.88
C LEU A 92 6.05 4.31 -5.56
N ARG A 93 7.02 3.89 -6.37
CA ARG A 93 7.86 4.80 -7.17
C ARG A 93 7.05 5.51 -8.25
N ALA A 94 6.16 4.78 -8.94
CA ALA A 94 5.26 5.37 -9.92
C ALA A 94 4.31 6.39 -9.27
N LEU A 95 3.77 6.09 -8.09
CA LEU A 95 2.98 7.05 -7.31
C LEU A 95 3.80 8.29 -6.96
N ALA A 96 5.03 8.12 -6.48
CA ALA A 96 5.92 9.24 -6.15
C ALA A 96 6.34 10.08 -7.37
N ALA A 97 6.28 9.52 -8.58
CA ALA A 97 6.53 10.24 -9.84
C ALA A 97 5.31 11.03 -10.35
N VAL A 98 4.10 10.71 -9.85
CA VAL A 98 2.85 11.42 -10.19
C VAL A 98 2.63 12.64 -9.28
N VAL A 99 3.20 12.62 -8.06
CA VAL A 99 3.20 13.73 -7.08
C VAL A 99 4.25 14.78 -7.46
#